data_AF-A0A327Z7W6-F1
#
_entry.id   AF-A0A327Z7W6-F1
#
_cell.length_a   1.000
_cell.length_b   1.000
_cell.length_c   1.000
_cell.angle_alpha   90.00
_cell.angle_beta   90.00
_cell.angle_gamma   90.00
#
_symmetry.space_group_name_H-M   'P 1'
#
loop_
_entity.id
_entity.type
_entity.pdbx_description
1 polymer ?
#
loop_
_entity_poly.entity_id
_entity_poly.type
_entity_poly.pdbx_seq_one_letter_code
_entity_poly.pdbx_strand_id
1 'polypeptide(L)'
;MPSEDLRPLFSTADAGRVQPALDLRPVTSDPHLVLDADTTALLRDGLGGYDMEIRWMAHLDGEGVLRMWRSWTGLQVYEAGVTGDRISGLRVEQHPDRYTGSLDQEPELFCRVLISVVNELRRFRAGYTPYGPASPSTGPEPSRWP
;
A
#
# COMPACT_ATOMS: atom_id res chain seq x y z
N MET A 1 8.02 28.26 -1.69
CA MET A 1 7.78 27.26 -2.74
C MET A 1 6.97 26.15 -2.09
N PRO A 2 5.81 25.74 -2.61
CA PRO A 2 5.17 24.51 -2.13
C PRO A 2 6.16 23.35 -2.34
N SER A 3 6.22 22.43 -1.36
CA SER A 3 6.97 21.18 -1.54
C SER A 3 6.39 20.46 -2.76
N GLU A 4 7.24 20.03 -3.67
CA GLU A 4 6.82 19.22 -4.82
C GLU A 4 6.22 17.91 -4.26
N ASP A 5 5.03 17.55 -4.72
CA ASP A 5 4.43 16.25 -4.40
C ASP A 5 5.19 15.19 -5.22
N LEU A 6 6.00 14.38 -4.55
CA LEU A 6 6.88 13.42 -5.20
C LEU A 6 6.27 12.02 -5.28
N ARG A 7 4.98 11.87 -4.97
CA ARG A 7 4.36 10.55 -4.90
C ARG A 7 4.50 9.83 -6.24
N PRO A 8 5.05 8.60 -6.25
CA PRO A 8 4.96 7.72 -7.39
C PRO A 8 3.52 7.20 -7.43
N LEU A 9 2.64 7.91 -8.13
CA LEU A 9 1.24 7.51 -8.24
C LEU A 9 1.13 6.14 -8.92
N PHE A 10 0.15 5.34 -8.51
CA PHE A 10 -0.11 4.07 -9.19
C PHE A 10 -0.62 4.34 -10.60
N SER A 11 0.20 4.04 -11.60
CA SER A 11 -0.03 4.46 -12.99
C SER A 11 -0.53 3.31 -13.87
N THR A 12 -0.96 3.63 -15.11
CA THR A 12 -1.27 2.63 -16.13
C THR A 12 -0.07 1.72 -16.44
N ALA A 13 1.15 2.23 -16.33
CA ALA A 13 2.37 1.42 -16.52
C ALA A 13 2.57 0.41 -15.39
N ASP A 14 2.14 0.73 -14.16
CA ASP A 14 2.14 -0.21 -13.04
C ASP A 14 1.02 -1.23 -13.21
N ALA A 15 -0.17 -0.79 -13.62
CA ALA A 15 -1.30 -1.66 -13.94
C ALA A 15 -0.95 -2.72 -15.01
N GLY A 16 -0.11 -2.38 -15.99
CA GLY A 16 0.38 -3.32 -16.99
C GLY A 16 1.46 -4.31 -16.51
N ARG A 17 2.07 -4.05 -15.34
CA ARG A 17 3.13 -4.90 -14.75
C ARG A 17 2.62 -5.80 -13.63
N VAL A 18 1.55 -5.38 -12.96
CA VAL A 18 0.95 -6.19 -11.89
C VAL A 18 0.21 -7.40 -12.43
N GLN A 19 0.21 -8.46 -11.64
CA GLN A 19 -0.49 -9.70 -11.93
C GLN A 19 -1.52 -9.96 -10.82
N PRO A 20 -2.77 -10.32 -11.17
CA PRO A 20 -3.75 -10.70 -10.15
C PRO A 20 -3.27 -11.95 -9.41
N ALA A 21 -3.74 -12.11 -8.18
CA ALA A 21 -3.46 -13.30 -7.39
C ALA A 21 -4.11 -14.55 -8.02
N LEU A 22 -3.47 -15.72 -7.85
CA LEU A 22 -3.97 -17.00 -8.38
C LEU A 22 -4.82 -17.75 -7.35
N ASP A 23 -4.48 -17.65 -6.06
CA ASP A 23 -5.20 -18.34 -4.98
C ASP A 23 -5.41 -17.41 -3.78
N LEU A 24 -6.37 -16.48 -3.89
CA LEU A 24 -6.78 -15.62 -2.77
C LEU A 24 -7.61 -16.40 -1.75
N ARG A 25 -7.01 -16.61 -0.57
CA ARG A 25 -7.66 -17.24 0.58
C ARG A 25 -8.11 -16.18 1.58
N PRO A 26 -9.37 -16.25 2.08
CA PRO A 26 -9.78 -15.39 3.18
C PRO A 26 -8.98 -15.73 4.43
N VAL A 27 -8.58 -14.70 5.18
CA VAL A 27 -8.03 -14.90 6.53
C VAL A 27 -9.17 -15.10 7.53
N THR A 28 -8.84 -15.64 8.70
CA THR A 28 -9.81 -15.96 9.75
C THR A 28 -10.24 -14.75 10.59
N SER A 29 -9.45 -13.67 10.58
CA SER A 29 -9.69 -12.46 11.38
C SER A 29 -9.48 -11.19 10.55
N ASP A 30 -10.39 -10.23 10.69
CA ASP A 30 -10.25 -8.95 10.00
C ASP A 30 -9.10 -8.10 10.58
N PRO A 31 -8.37 -7.36 9.74
CA PRO A 31 -7.43 -6.36 10.23
C PRO A 31 -8.22 -5.20 10.85
N HIS A 32 -8.01 -4.94 12.14
CA HIS A 32 -8.70 -3.88 12.89
C HIS A 32 -8.16 -2.47 12.60
N LEU A 33 -7.94 -2.13 11.33
CA LEU A 33 -7.46 -0.82 10.90
C LEU A 33 -8.60 0.09 10.44
N VAL A 34 -8.49 1.36 10.83
CA VAL A 34 -9.43 2.43 10.47
C VAL A 34 -8.68 3.52 9.70
N LEU A 35 -9.14 3.79 8.48
CA LEU A 35 -8.57 4.77 7.58
C LEU A 35 -9.13 6.16 7.89
N ASP A 36 -8.26 7.13 8.20
CA ASP A 36 -8.66 8.53 8.14
C ASP A 36 -8.87 8.97 6.68
N ALA A 37 -9.65 10.04 6.47
CA ALA A 37 -10.03 10.50 5.14
C ALA A 37 -8.81 10.83 4.26
N ASP A 38 -7.73 11.33 4.87
CA ASP A 38 -6.47 11.64 4.20
C ASP A 38 -5.81 10.36 3.68
N THR A 39 -5.76 9.31 4.50
CA THR A 39 -5.22 8.00 4.16
C THR A 39 -6.02 7.33 3.06
N THR A 40 -7.35 7.42 3.11
CA THR A 40 -8.20 6.94 2.01
C THR A 40 -7.88 7.65 0.70
N ALA A 41 -7.68 8.97 0.72
CA ALA A 41 -7.31 9.73 -0.47
C ALA A 41 -5.92 9.32 -1.00
N LEU A 42 -4.93 9.16 -0.11
CA LEU A 42 -3.59 8.69 -0.47
C LEU A 42 -3.61 7.30 -1.11
N LEU A 43 -4.41 6.37 -0.59
CA LEU A 43 -4.54 5.01 -1.12
C LEU A 43 -5.27 4.97 -2.46
N ARG A 44 -6.21 5.90 -2.71
CA ARG A 44 -6.87 6.06 -4.02
C ARG A 44 -5.93 6.62 -5.08
N ASP A 45 -5.07 7.55 -4.72
CA ASP A 45 -3.98 8.02 -5.58
C ASP A 45 -2.97 6.89 -5.85
N GLY A 46 -2.82 5.99 -4.88
CA GLY A 46 -2.03 4.77 -4.96
C GLY A 46 -0.53 5.01 -4.82
N LEU A 47 0.18 3.95 -4.41
CA LEU A 47 1.64 3.87 -4.42
C LEU A 47 2.06 2.95 -5.58
N GLY A 48 2.60 3.55 -6.63
CA GLY A 48 3.24 2.87 -7.75
C GLY A 48 4.66 2.42 -7.43
N GLY A 49 5.31 1.77 -8.39
CA GLY A 49 6.69 1.33 -8.23
C GLY A 49 7.67 2.50 -8.17
N TYR A 50 8.56 2.51 -7.18
CA TYR A 50 9.63 3.50 -7.04
C TYR A 50 10.92 2.82 -6.61
N ASP A 51 11.79 2.65 -7.59
CA ASP A 51 13.10 2.01 -7.44
C ASP A 51 13.03 0.66 -6.68
N MET A 52 14.17 0.15 -6.22
CA MET A 52 14.29 -1.11 -5.50
C MET A 52 13.91 -1.02 -4.01
N GLU A 53 13.78 0.17 -3.45
CA GLU A 53 13.55 0.37 -2.01
C GLU A 53 12.09 0.26 -1.61
N ILE A 54 11.16 0.69 -2.47
CA ILE A 54 9.74 0.46 -2.21
C ILE A 54 9.44 -1.00 -2.45
N ARG A 55 9.03 -1.71 -1.41
CA ARG A 55 8.74 -3.15 -1.44
C ARG A 55 7.32 -3.48 -1.87
N TRP A 56 6.43 -2.50 -1.79
CA TRP A 56 5.00 -2.68 -1.95
C TRP A 56 4.40 -1.61 -2.83
N MET A 57 3.56 -2.03 -3.77
CA MET A 57 2.62 -1.14 -4.45
C MET A 57 1.24 -1.34 -3.83
N ALA A 58 0.42 -0.29 -3.79
CA ALA A 58 -0.91 -0.36 -3.25
C ALA A 58 -1.86 0.59 -3.97
N HIS A 59 -3.10 0.17 -4.15
CA HIS A 59 -4.12 1.01 -4.77
C HIS A 59 -5.50 0.61 -4.26
N LEU A 60 -6.28 1.61 -3.82
CA LEU A 60 -7.69 1.50 -3.48
C LEU A 60 -8.52 1.96 -4.67
N ASP A 61 -9.21 1.02 -5.31
CA ASP A 61 -10.01 1.32 -6.49
C ASP A 61 -11.35 2.00 -6.18
N GLY A 62 -12.07 2.38 -7.24
CA GLY A 62 -13.39 3.03 -7.16
C GLY A 62 -14.50 2.14 -6.57
N GLU A 63 -14.30 0.81 -6.56
CA GLU A 63 -15.24 -0.17 -5.99
C GLU A 63 -14.98 -0.41 -4.49
N GLY A 64 -14.00 0.30 -3.90
CA GLY A 64 -13.65 0.15 -2.50
C GLY A 64 -12.80 -1.09 -2.22
N VAL A 65 -12.07 -1.60 -3.22
CA VAL A 65 -11.17 -2.74 -3.04
C VAL A 65 -9.72 -2.25 -2.99
N LEU A 66 -9.08 -2.45 -1.84
CA LEU A 66 -7.65 -2.22 -1.66
C LEU A 66 -6.89 -3.47 -2.11
N ARG A 67 -5.95 -3.28 -3.05
CA ARG A 67 -5.02 -4.33 -3.48
C ARG A 67 -3.59 -3.92 -3.20
N MET A 68 -2.76 -4.90 -2.88
CA MET A 68 -1.34 -4.70 -2.63
C MET A 68 -0.50 -5.74 -3.38
N TRP A 69 0.60 -5.28 -3.97
CA TRP A 69 1.50 -6.07 -4.78
C TRP A 69 2.93 -5.94 -4.31
N ARG A 70 3.74 -6.99 -4.50
CA ARG A 70 5.20 -6.85 -4.40
C ARG A 70 5.70 -6.03 -5.58
N SER A 71 6.46 -4.97 -5.30
CA SER A 71 6.96 -4.06 -6.33
C SER A 71 7.87 -4.74 -7.36
N TRP A 72 8.73 -5.66 -6.91
CA TRP A 72 9.75 -6.28 -7.76
C TRP A 72 9.26 -7.46 -8.61
N THR A 73 8.15 -8.10 -8.24
CA THR A 73 7.53 -9.18 -9.03
C THR A 73 6.20 -8.79 -9.68
N GLY A 74 5.56 -7.73 -9.22
CA GLY A 74 4.20 -7.35 -9.61
C GLY A 74 3.12 -8.30 -9.09
N LEU A 75 3.45 -9.30 -8.26
CA LEU A 75 2.48 -10.28 -7.76
C LEU A 75 1.57 -9.66 -6.71
N GLN A 76 0.26 -9.80 -6.89
CA GLN A 76 -0.72 -9.42 -5.86
C GLN A 76 -0.57 -10.37 -4.67
N VAL A 77 -0.48 -9.82 -3.47
CA VAL A 77 -0.43 -10.59 -2.23
C VAL A 77 -1.68 -10.38 -1.41
N TYR A 78 -2.17 -9.14 -1.30
CA TYR A 78 -3.32 -8.82 -0.46
C TYR A 78 -4.47 -8.21 -1.28
N GLU A 79 -5.68 -8.53 -0.84
CA GLU A 79 -6.92 -7.88 -1.23
C GLU A 79 -7.79 -7.66 0.01
N ALA A 80 -8.34 -6.46 0.18
CA ALA A 80 -9.27 -6.18 1.26
C ALA A 80 -10.36 -5.21 0.80
N GLY A 81 -11.56 -5.37 1.34
CA GLY A 81 -12.65 -4.41 1.15
C GLY A 81 -12.50 -3.22 2.10
N VAL A 82 -12.85 -2.03 1.61
CA VAL A 82 -12.89 -0.78 2.37
C VAL A 82 -14.31 -0.22 2.28
N THR A 83 -15.02 -0.20 3.41
CA THR A 83 -16.37 0.37 3.52
C THR A 83 -16.35 1.51 4.52
N GLY A 84 -16.60 2.73 4.04
CA GLY A 84 -16.38 3.93 4.85
C GLY A 84 -14.91 4.10 5.20
N ASP A 85 -14.59 4.03 6.48
CA ASP A 85 -13.24 4.09 7.04
C ASP A 85 -12.68 2.70 7.42
N ARG A 86 -13.47 1.63 7.29
CA ARG A 86 -13.11 0.32 7.82
C ARG A 86 -12.58 -0.63 6.75
N ILE A 87 -11.47 -1.29 7.05
CA ILE A 87 -10.96 -2.42 6.28
C ILE A 87 -11.59 -3.73 6.77
N SER A 88 -11.99 -4.60 5.85
CA SER A 88 -12.59 -5.91 6.17
C SER A 88 -12.42 -6.90 5.02
N GLY A 89 -12.69 -8.18 5.29
CA GLY A 89 -12.69 -9.21 4.26
C GLY A 89 -11.32 -9.41 3.64
N LEU A 90 -10.26 -9.36 4.47
CA LEU A 90 -8.89 -9.54 4.01
C LEU A 90 -8.74 -10.93 3.37
N ARG A 91 -8.10 -10.94 2.22
CA ARG A 91 -7.72 -12.14 1.46
C ARG A 91 -6.26 -12.03 1.10
N VAL A 92 -5.59 -13.18 1.10
CA VAL A 92 -4.15 -13.28 0.88
C VAL A 92 -3.86 -14.38 -0.13
N GLU A 93 -2.92 -14.12 -1.02
CA GLU A 93 -2.37 -15.13 -1.93
C GLU A 93 -1.80 -16.31 -1.13
N GLN A 94 -2.03 -17.54 -1.60
CA GLN A 94 -1.48 -18.76 -1.00
C GLN A 94 -0.90 -19.71 -2.04
N HIS A 95 -0.80 -19.29 -3.31
CA HIS A 95 -0.16 -20.10 -4.34
C HIS A 95 1.32 -20.32 -3.98
N PRO A 96 1.79 -21.58 -3.86
CA PRO A 96 3.09 -21.91 -3.28
C PRO A 96 4.27 -21.28 -4.04
N ASP A 97 4.18 -21.16 -5.36
CA ASP A 97 5.22 -20.55 -6.20
C ASP A 97 5.22 -19.01 -6.18
N ARG A 98 4.25 -18.38 -5.51
CA ARG A 98 4.08 -16.92 -5.50
C ARG A 98 4.24 -16.32 -4.11
N TYR A 99 3.58 -16.92 -3.12
CA TYR A 99 3.60 -16.45 -1.75
C TYR A 99 3.32 -17.63 -0.81
N THR A 100 4.14 -17.75 0.24
CA THR A 100 3.95 -18.73 1.29
C THR A 100 3.94 -17.99 2.62
N GLY A 101 2.84 -18.09 3.35
CA GLY A 101 2.63 -17.42 4.63
C GLY A 101 1.57 -18.15 5.46
N SER A 102 1.52 -17.89 6.75
CA SER A 102 0.53 -18.49 7.64
C SER A 102 -0.69 -17.57 7.75
N LEU A 103 -1.87 -18.04 7.31
CA LEU A 103 -3.12 -17.26 7.32
C LEU A 103 -3.45 -16.63 8.69
N ASP A 104 -3.03 -17.24 9.79
CA ASP A 104 -3.27 -16.73 11.14
C ASP A 104 -2.39 -15.52 11.48
N GLN A 105 -1.24 -15.37 10.81
CA GLN A 105 -0.30 -14.24 11.00
C GLN A 105 -0.53 -13.12 9.99
N GLU A 106 -1.22 -13.41 8.88
CA GLU A 106 -1.43 -12.46 7.78
C GLU A 106 -2.17 -11.17 8.18
N PRO A 107 -3.16 -11.16 9.09
CA PRO A 107 -3.79 -9.91 9.52
C PRO A 107 -2.79 -8.92 10.12
N GLU A 108 -1.89 -9.38 10.99
CA GLU A 108 -0.88 -8.52 11.61
C GLU A 108 0.21 -8.09 10.63
N LEU A 109 0.59 -8.96 9.69
CA LEU A 109 1.56 -8.65 8.65
C LEU A 109 0.98 -7.63 7.66
N PHE A 110 -0.26 -7.82 7.24
CA PHE A 110 -1.00 -6.86 6.43
C PHE A 110 -1.03 -5.49 7.09
N CYS A 111 -1.37 -5.42 8.39
CA CYS A 111 -1.39 -4.14 9.10
C CYS A 111 -0.01 -3.44 9.06
N ARG A 112 1.07 -4.16 9.37
CA ARG A 112 2.43 -3.62 9.33
C ARG A 112 2.81 -3.13 7.93
N VAL A 113 2.44 -3.88 6.90
CA VAL A 113 2.73 -3.56 5.51
C VAL A 113 1.94 -2.32 5.07
N LEU A 114 0.64 -2.25 5.36
CA LEU A 114 -0.20 -1.11 5.02
C LEU A 114 0.25 0.17 5.74
N ILE A 115 0.62 0.06 7.02
CA ILE A 115 1.17 1.20 7.78
C ILE A 115 2.45 1.72 7.12
N SER A 116 3.35 0.83 6.66
CA SER A 116 4.55 1.24 5.93
C SER A 116 4.20 2.01 4.66
N VAL A 117 3.30 1.47 3.84
CA VAL A 117 2.85 2.07 2.57
C VAL A 117 2.24 3.46 2.78
N VAL A 118 1.33 3.60 3.74
CA VAL A 118 0.69 4.90 4.03
C VAL A 118 1.71 5.92 4.52
N ASN A 119 2.65 5.49 5.36
CA ASN A 119 3.73 6.37 5.82
C ASN A 119 4.66 6.80 4.68
N GLU A 120 4.97 5.91 3.74
CA GLU A 120 5.73 6.24 2.53
C GLU A 120 4.96 7.26 1.67
N LEU A 121 3.67 7.04 1.40
CA LEU A 121 2.83 7.99 0.68
C LEU A 121 2.82 9.38 1.33
N ARG A 122 2.69 9.44 2.65
CA ARG A 122 2.75 10.71 3.41
C ARG A 122 4.11 11.38 3.27
N ARG A 123 5.22 10.62 3.33
CA ARG A 123 6.59 11.14 3.14
C ARG A 123 6.77 11.74 1.75
N PHE A 124 6.41 11.01 0.70
CA PHE A 124 6.50 11.52 -0.67
C PHE A 124 5.69 12.78 -0.90
N ARG A 125 4.45 12.82 -0.38
CA ARG A 125 3.62 14.03 -0.47
C ARG A 125 4.26 15.23 0.23
N ALA A 126 5.01 14.98 1.31
CA ALA A 126 5.76 16.00 2.04
C ALA A 126 7.14 16.32 1.41
N GLY A 127 7.47 15.79 0.23
CA GLY A 127 8.76 16.03 -0.44
C GLY A 127 9.93 15.20 0.06
N TYR A 128 9.65 14.07 0.72
CA TYR A 128 10.64 13.11 1.19
C TYR A 128 10.63 11.84 0.35
N THR A 129 11.81 11.31 0.06
CA THR A 129 12.01 9.99 -0.54
C THR A 129 12.53 9.01 0.53
N PRO A 130 12.68 7.71 0.23
CA PRO A 130 13.37 6.76 1.12
C PRO A 130 14.79 7.22 1.51
N TYR A 131 15.43 8.06 0.69
CA TYR A 131 16.78 8.56 0.88
C TYR A 131 16.85 9.88 1.69
N GLY A 132 15.71 10.43 2.09
CA GLY A 132 15.62 11.69 2.82
C GLY A 132 14.90 12.79 2.05
N PRO A 133 15.02 14.06 2.47
CA PRO A 133 14.35 15.17 1.81
C PRO A 133 14.91 15.38 0.39
N ALA A 134 14.04 15.63 -0.59
CA ALA A 134 14.49 15.92 -1.95
C ALA A 134 15.16 17.30 -2.09
N SER A 135 14.91 18.22 -1.15
CA SER A 135 15.50 19.56 -1.12
C SER A 135 15.86 19.97 0.31
N PRO A 136 16.89 20.81 0.53
CA PRO A 136 17.17 21.41 1.83
C PRO A 136 16.01 22.25 2.41
N SER A 137 15.06 22.66 1.56
CA SER A 137 13.88 23.43 1.94
C SER A 137 12.66 22.57 2.30
N THR A 138 12.77 21.24 2.22
CA THR A 138 11.67 20.34 2.59
C THR A 138 11.29 20.59 4.06
N GLY A 139 9.99 20.77 4.32
CA GLY A 139 9.45 21.01 5.66
C GLY A 139 9.65 19.80 6.59
N PRO A 140 9.14 19.80 7.82
CA PRO A 140 9.34 18.68 8.76
C PRO A 140 8.70 17.38 8.27
N GLU A 141 9.18 16.24 8.80
CA GLU A 141 8.60 14.93 8.48
C GLU A 141 7.12 14.85 8.90
N PRO A 142 6.26 14.21 8.08
CA PRO A 142 4.86 14.05 8.40
C PRO A 142 4.66 13.11 9.59
N SER A 143 3.58 13.31 10.34
CA SER A 143 3.19 12.40 11.41
C SER A 143 2.88 11.00 10.86
N ARG A 144 3.41 9.99 11.54
CA ARG A 144 3.16 8.60 11.19
C ARG A 144 1.70 8.22 11.41
N TRP A 145 1.16 7.44 10.49
CA TRP A 145 -0.12 6.77 10.67
C TRP A 145 0.07 5.59 11.66
N PRO A 146 -0.85 5.43 12.63
CA PRO A 146 -0.73 4.46 13.72
C PRO A 146 -0.78 2.99 13.27
#